data_AF-B5EW14-F1
#
_entry.id   AF-B5EW14-F1
#
_cell.length_a   1.000
_cell.length_b   1.000
_cell.length_c   1.000
_cell.angle_alpha   90.00
_cell.angle_beta   90.00
_cell.angle_gamma   90.00
#
_symmetry.space_group_name_H-M   'P 1'
#
loop_
_entity.id
_entity.type
_entity.pdbx_description
1 polymer ?
#
loop_
_entity_poly.entity_id
_entity_poly.type
_entity_poly.pdbx_seq_one_letter_code
_entity_poly.pdbx_strand_id
1 'polypeptide(L)'
;MYQLDLVAHSNSRFSTTFRISPNHNSAIQYANISIESDIGTFLNPFAGFYIELCFIEKPETMSFYTLKKTSSCSVENLFPYLANLLTELNVVPKGTPVMITFELFGKTYSKIIINAGLEPVRTFYQSMKMDKKYAVDLLNRGQKELSRGYRTQGHAMIQLASRVACSMFVYGVNPFDDKKHEILYDALNGAMKRHI
;
A
#
# COMPACT_ATOMS: atom_id res chain seq x y z
N MET A 1 14.34 10.49 -19.16
CA MET A 1 13.44 9.48 -18.56
C MET A 1 14.21 8.82 -17.43
N TYR A 2 13.62 8.72 -16.24
CA TYR A 2 14.24 8.08 -15.08
C TYR A 2 13.72 6.65 -14.94
N GLN A 3 14.52 5.77 -14.32
CA GLN A 3 14.15 4.39 -14.05
C GLN A 3 14.34 4.09 -12.56
N LEU A 4 13.32 3.51 -11.94
CA LEU A 4 13.33 3.02 -10.58
C LEU A 4 13.20 1.50 -10.60
N ASP A 5 14.29 0.81 -10.31
CA ASP A 5 14.29 -0.64 -10.13
C ASP A 5 14.30 -0.95 -8.64
N LEU A 6 13.28 -1.67 -8.16
CA LEU A 6 13.26 -2.18 -6.80
C LEU A 6 13.83 -3.60 -6.75
N VAL A 7 14.76 -3.81 -5.83
CA VAL A 7 15.43 -5.09 -5.60
C VAL A 7 14.58 -5.91 -4.64
N ALA A 8 14.28 -7.15 -5.01
CA ALA A 8 13.58 -8.08 -4.14
C ALA A 8 14.50 -8.59 -3.01
N HIS A 9 14.03 -8.50 -1.77
CA HIS A 9 14.66 -9.10 -0.59
C HIS A 9 13.96 -10.40 -0.18
N SER A 10 12.68 -10.51 -0.53
CA SER A 10 11.87 -11.71 -0.37
C SER A 10 10.80 -11.74 -1.47
N ASN A 11 9.96 -12.78 -1.49
CA ASN A 11 8.85 -12.88 -2.44
C ASN A 11 7.80 -11.76 -2.31
N SER A 12 7.75 -11.10 -1.15
CA SER A 12 6.77 -10.05 -0.83
C SER A 12 7.38 -8.71 -0.46
N ARG A 13 8.71 -8.62 -0.25
CA ARG A 13 9.39 -7.39 0.17
C ARG A 13 10.48 -6.99 -0.81
N PHE A 14 10.45 -5.72 -1.20
CA PHE A 14 11.36 -5.13 -2.17
C PHE A 14 11.77 -3.74 -1.70
N SER A 15 12.95 -3.28 -2.12
CA SER A 15 13.40 -1.94 -1.77
C SER A 15 14.34 -1.37 -2.79
N THR A 16 14.50 -0.05 -2.75
CA THR A 16 15.51 0.64 -3.53
C THR A 16 16.07 1.80 -2.71
N THR A 17 17.36 2.04 -2.89
CA THR A 17 18.08 3.11 -2.19
C THR A 17 18.49 4.14 -3.21
N PHE A 18 18.26 5.40 -2.88
CA PHE A 18 18.59 6.52 -3.75
C PHE A 18 19.27 7.63 -2.98
N ARG A 19 20.14 8.32 -3.71
CA ARG A 19 20.79 9.53 -3.23
C ARG A 19 19.85 10.70 -3.43
N ILE A 20 19.54 11.39 -2.34
CA ILE A 20 18.82 12.64 -2.32
C ILE A 20 19.86 13.75 -2.31
N SER A 21 19.78 14.64 -3.29
CA SER A 21 20.43 15.95 -3.20
C SER A 21 19.32 16.95 -2.91
N PRO A 22 19.09 17.31 -1.64
CA PRO A 22 18.24 18.47 -1.40
C PRO A 22 18.96 19.68 -2.00
N ASN A 23 18.21 20.71 -2.43
CA ASN A 23 18.67 21.92 -3.15
C ASN A 23 20.14 22.33 -2.91
N HIS A 24 20.77 22.96 -3.92
CA HIS A 24 22.20 23.32 -4.08
C HIS A 24 23.12 23.60 -2.86
N ASN A 25 22.61 23.79 -1.63
CA ASN A 25 23.36 24.07 -0.39
C ASN A 25 23.17 23.05 0.76
N SER A 26 22.48 21.93 0.55
CA SER A 26 22.28 20.92 1.63
C SER A 26 23.16 19.68 1.48
N ALA A 27 23.52 19.08 2.62
CA ALA A 27 24.26 17.84 2.66
C ALA A 27 23.52 16.74 1.89
N ILE A 28 24.29 15.94 1.15
CA ILE A 28 23.79 14.76 0.44
C ILE A 28 23.13 13.83 1.47
N GLN A 29 21.91 13.42 1.19
CA GLN A 29 21.17 12.45 1.99
C GLN A 29 20.98 11.17 1.18
N TYR A 30 20.72 10.07 1.87
CA TYR A 30 20.35 8.81 1.24
C TYR A 30 19.05 8.35 1.85
N ALA A 31 18.18 7.78 1.02
CA ALA A 31 16.93 7.21 1.48
C ALA A 31 16.68 5.86 0.84
N ASN A 32 16.00 5.01 1.59
CA ASN A 32 15.50 3.74 1.15
C ASN A 32 13.97 3.80 1.10
N ILE A 33 13.38 3.39 -0.02
CA ILE A 33 11.97 3.03 -0.08
C ILE A 33 11.90 1.51 -0.01
N SER A 34 11.23 1.00 1.01
CA SER A 34 10.85 -0.41 1.12
C SER A 34 9.36 -0.55 0.88
N ILE A 35 8.99 -1.60 0.16
CA ILE A 35 7.61 -1.94 -0.16
C ILE A 35 7.40 -3.39 0.22
N GLU A 36 6.30 -3.66 0.90
CA GLU A 36 5.89 -4.99 1.31
C GLU A 36 4.45 -5.24 0.85
N SER A 37 4.23 -6.38 0.18
CA SER A 37 2.90 -6.85 -0.20
C SER A 37 2.30 -7.70 0.92
N ASP A 38 1.04 -7.44 1.25
CA ASP A 38 0.32 -8.16 2.30
C ASP A 38 -0.09 -9.58 1.84
N ILE A 39 -0.76 -9.73 0.69
CA ILE A 39 -1.20 -11.02 0.11
C ILE A 39 -1.43 -10.91 -1.41
N GLY A 40 -0.70 -11.71 -2.20
CA GLY A 40 -1.02 -12.00 -3.60
C GLY A 40 -0.23 -11.19 -4.63
N THR A 41 -0.54 -11.40 -5.90
CA THR A 41 0.12 -10.71 -7.03
C THR A 41 -0.66 -9.45 -7.41
N PHE A 42 -0.11 -8.62 -8.30
CA PHE A 42 -0.86 -7.51 -8.93
C PHE A 42 -2.16 -7.92 -9.65
N LEU A 43 -2.31 -9.21 -9.97
CA LEU A 43 -3.56 -9.73 -10.54
C LEU A 43 -4.68 -9.80 -9.50
N ASN A 44 -4.34 -9.72 -8.22
CA ASN A 44 -5.30 -9.53 -7.16
C ASN A 44 -5.59 -8.02 -7.04
N PRO A 45 -6.75 -7.52 -7.49
CA PRO A 45 -7.10 -6.09 -7.39
C PRO A 45 -7.19 -5.62 -5.93
N PHE A 46 -7.10 -6.56 -5.01
CA PHE A 46 -7.19 -6.35 -3.59
C PHE A 46 -5.89 -6.54 -2.83
N ALA A 47 -4.77 -6.78 -3.53
CA ALA A 47 -3.47 -6.74 -2.89
C ALA A 47 -3.20 -5.32 -2.38
N GLY A 48 -2.80 -5.24 -1.11
CA GLY A 48 -2.31 -4.03 -0.48
C GLY A 48 -0.79 -3.99 -0.53
N PHE A 49 -0.27 -2.78 -0.54
CA PHE A 49 1.15 -2.52 -0.38
C PHE A 49 1.35 -1.60 0.80
N TYR A 50 2.29 -1.99 1.65
CA TYR A 50 2.82 -1.16 2.71
C TYR A 50 4.16 -0.58 2.24
N ILE A 51 4.35 0.72 2.43
CA ILE A 51 5.48 1.48 1.93
C ILE A 51 6.13 2.21 3.10
N GLU A 52 7.42 1.97 3.28
CA GLU A 52 8.27 2.64 4.27
C GLU A 52 9.31 3.48 3.55
N LEU A 53 9.43 4.74 3.95
CA LEU A 53 10.53 5.60 3.58
C LEU A 53 11.43 5.78 4.80
N CYS A 54 12.68 5.37 4.65
CA CYS A 54 13.71 5.51 5.67
C CYS A 54 14.83 6.40 5.14
N PHE A 55 15.33 7.32 5.96
CA PHE A 55 16.59 8.01 5.68
C PHE A 55 17.75 7.21 6.27
N ILE A 56 18.84 7.12 5.52
CA ILE A 56 20.03 6.37 5.91
C ILE A 56 21.01 7.36 6.54
N GLU A 57 21.30 7.15 7.82
CA GLU A 57 22.19 8.03 8.59
C GLU A 57 23.66 7.75 8.27
N LYS A 58 24.04 6.48 8.08
CA LYS A 58 25.39 6.06 7.69
C LYS A 58 25.38 5.35 6.34
N PRO A 59 25.41 6.10 5.22
CA PRO A 59 25.27 5.53 3.88
C PRO A 59 26.43 4.62 3.48
N GLU A 60 27.63 4.81 4.02
CA GLU A 60 28.81 3.99 3.70
C GLU A 60 28.66 2.54 4.17
N THR A 61 27.94 2.35 5.28
CA THR A 61 27.73 1.05 5.91
C THR A 61 26.32 0.52 5.73
N MET A 62 25.43 1.31 5.11
CA MET A 62 23.99 1.04 5.03
C MET A 62 23.43 0.65 6.40
N SER A 63 23.85 1.36 7.45
CA SER A 63 23.46 1.11 8.83
C SER A 63 22.83 2.36 9.44
N PHE A 64 21.96 2.16 10.43
CA PHE A 64 21.15 3.19 11.09
C PHE A 64 20.17 3.88 10.13
N TYR A 65 18.89 3.59 10.35
CA TYR A 65 17.80 4.07 9.52
C TYR A 65 16.84 4.88 10.38
N THR A 66 16.52 6.10 9.96
CA THR A 66 15.41 6.85 10.53
C THR A 66 14.17 6.65 9.69
N LEU A 67 13.12 6.06 10.25
CA LEU A 67 11.81 6.02 9.59
C LEU A 67 11.26 7.45 9.44
N LYS A 68 10.90 7.84 8.21
CA LYS A 68 10.38 9.18 7.90
C LYS A 68 8.90 9.18 7.54
N LYS A 69 8.45 8.19 6.77
CA LYS A 69 7.07 8.10 6.31
C LYS A 69 6.67 6.63 6.20
N THR A 70 5.47 6.31 6.65
CA THR A 70 4.81 5.03 6.42
C THR A 70 3.51 5.28 5.70
N SER A 71 3.14 4.41 4.76
CA SER A 71 1.92 4.55 3.99
C SER A 71 1.44 3.18 3.53
N SER A 72 0.12 3.05 3.34
CA SER A 72 -0.47 1.88 2.70
C SER A 72 -1.25 2.32 1.46
N CYS A 73 -1.19 1.53 0.39
CA CYS A 73 -1.96 1.80 -0.82
C CYS A 73 -2.38 0.51 -1.53
N SER A 74 -3.44 0.58 -2.33
CA SER A 74 -3.83 -0.50 -3.23
C SER A 74 -2.88 -0.63 -4.43
N VAL A 75 -2.97 -1.76 -5.13
CA VAL A 75 -2.31 -2.00 -6.43
C VAL A 75 -2.46 -0.83 -7.40
N GLU A 76 -3.67 -0.26 -7.52
CA GLU A 76 -3.94 0.83 -8.47
C GLU A 76 -3.13 2.09 -8.17
N ASN A 77 -2.87 2.35 -6.89
CA ASN A 77 -2.22 3.55 -6.41
C ASN A 77 -0.70 3.39 -6.23
N LEU A 78 -0.16 2.17 -6.24
CA LEU A 78 1.26 1.94 -5.95
C LEU A 78 2.18 2.72 -6.88
N PHE A 79 2.02 2.56 -8.19
CA PHE A 79 2.89 3.22 -9.17
C PHE A 79 2.77 4.76 -9.15
N PRO A 80 1.56 5.36 -9.17
CA PRO A 80 1.39 6.79 -8.96
C PRO A 80 2.02 7.31 -7.65
N TYR A 81 1.81 6.57 -6.55
CA TYR A 81 2.33 6.95 -5.24
C TYR A 81 3.86 6.99 -5.23
N LEU A 82 4.51 5.96 -5.76
CA LEU A 82 5.98 5.91 -5.85
C LEU A 82 6.53 7.02 -6.75
N ALA A 83 5.92 7.26 -7.92
CA ALA A 83 6.35 8.34 -8.81
C ALA A 83 6.25 9.71 -8.14
N ASN A 84 5.17 9.96 -7.39
CA ASN A 84 5.01 11.21 -6.65
C ASN A 84 6.00 11.31 -5.48
N LEU A 85 6.24 10.22 -4.76
CA LEU A 85 7.21 10.17 -3.66
C LEU A 85 8.63 10.50 -4.14
N LEU A 86 9.05 10.01 -5.32
CA LEU A 86 10.34 10.37 -5.91
C LEU A 86 10.47 11.87 -6.20
N THR A 87 9.38 12.52 -6.60
CA THR A 87 9.36 13.98 -6.80
C THR A 87 9.34 14.76 -5.49
N GLU A 88 8.62 14.28 -4.47
CA GLU A 88 8.64 14.86 -3.11
C GLU A 88 10.05 14.86 -2.52
N LEU A 89 10.82 13.81 -2.80
CA LEU A 89 12.19 13.64 -2.33
C LEU A 89 13.24 14.33 -3.23
N ASN A 90 12.82 15.09 -4.26
CA ASN A 90 13.70 15.73 -5.24
C ASN A 90 14.66 14.75 -5.95
N VAL A 91 14.29 13.47 -6.06
CA VAL A 91 15.05 12.45 -6.80
C VAL A 91 14.78 12.57 -8.29
N VAL A 92 13.53 12.87 -8.64
CA VAL A 92 13.08 13.09 -10.02
C VAL A 92 12.40 14.45 -10.11
N PRO A 93 12.66 15.26 -11.16
CA PRO A 93 11.92 16.50 -11.35
C PRO A 93 10.44 16.25 -11.67
N LYS A 94 9.55 17.07 -11.10
CA LYS A 94 8.12 17.03 -11.36
C LYS A 94 7.80 17.17 -12.86
N GLY A 95 6.85 16.39 -13.37
CA GLY A 95 6.45 16.34 -14.78
C GLY A 95 7.37 15.47 -15.66
N THR A 96 8.35 14.78 -15.08
CA THR A 96 9.28 13.94 -15.85
C THR A 96 8.76 12.50 -15.96
N PRO A 97 8.95 11.83 -17.11
CA PRO A 97 8.65 10.41 -17.24
C PRO A 97 9.54 9.53 -16.36
N VAL A 98 8.91 8.61 -15.63
CA VAL A 98 9.55 7.61 -14.76
C VAL A 98 9.04 6.22 -15.11
N MET A 99 9.95 5.28 -15.34
CA MET A 99 9.64 3.85 -15.39
C MET A 99 9.92 3.25 -14.02
N ILE A 100 8.94 2.54 -13.45
CA ILE A 100 9.10 1.81 -12.19
C ILE A 100 8.99 0.32 -12.50
N THR A 101 9.95 -0.46 -12.05
CA THR A 101 10.02 -1.90 -12.29
C THR A 101 10.37 -2.64 -11.01
N PHE A 102 9.70 -3.76 -10.77
CA PHE A 102 10.06 -4.68 -9.70
C PHE A 102 9.50 -6.09 -9.93
N GLU A 103 10.04 -7.06 -9.21
CA GLU A 103 9.60 -8.44 -9.28
C GLU A 103 8.75 -8.80 -8.05
N LEU A 104 7.60 -9.43 -8.27
CA LEU A 104 6.72 -9.91 -7.22
C LEU A 104 6.26 -11.34 -7.55
N PHE A 105 6.58 -12.30 -6.67
CA PHE A 105 6.34 -13.74 -6.88
C PHE A 105 6.85 -14.27 -8.23
N GLY A 106 8.09 -13.96 -8.61
CA GLY A 106 8.69 -14.47 -9.86
C GLY A 106 8.19 -13.80 -11.14
N LYS A 107 7.39 -12.73 -11.02
CA LYS A 107 6.86 -11.97 -12.17
C LYS A 107 7.33 -10.52 -12.10
N THR A 108 7.88 -10.03 -13.21
CA THR A 108 8.25 -8.63 -13.37
C THR A 108 7.02 -7.78 -13.65
N TYR A 109 6.84 -6.73 -12.86
CA TYR A 109 5.85 -5.69 -13.07
C TYR A 109 6.59 -4.40 -13.42
N SER A 110 6.17 -3.75 -14.51
CA SER A 110 6.72 -2.47 -14.93
C SER A 110 5.61 -1.53 -15.37
N LYS A 111 5.73 -0.25 -15.02
CA LYS A 111 4.82 0.79 -15.48
C LYS A 111 5.58 2.08 -15.73
N ILE A 112 5.28 2.72 -16.85
CA ILE A 112 5.75 4.07 -17.17
C ILE A 112 4.70 5.07 -16.70
N ILE A 113 5.12 6.00 -15.85
CA ILE A 113 4.38 7.18 -15.44
C ILE A 113 4.91 8.36 -16.23
N ILE A 114 4.09 8.97 -17.07
CA ILE A 114 4.53 10.03 -17.98
C ILE A 114 4.80 11.34 -17.22
N ASN A 115 3.99 11.66 -16.21
CA ASN A 115 4.08 12.93 -15.49
C ASN A 115 4.25 12.70 -13.97
N ALA A 116 5.45 12.29 -13.55
CA ALA A 116 5.71 12.07 -12.12
C ALA A 116 5.44 13.33 -11.29
N GLY A 117 4.85 13.19 -10.10
CA GLY A 117 4.46 14.31 -9.25
C GLY A 117 3.18 15.04 -9.68
N LEU A 118 2.56 14.63 -10.78
CA LEU A 118 1.27 15.12 -11.27
C LEU A 118 0.22 14.01 -11.36
N GLU A 119 0.59 12.76 -11.08
CA GLU A 119 -0.34 11.66 -11.15
C GLU A 119 -1.36 11.77 -10.01
N PRO A 120 -2.66 11.64 -10.31
CA PRO A 120 -3.68 11.59 -9.28
C PRO A 120 -3.49 10.29 -8.49
N VAL A 121 -3.00 10.39 -7.26
CA VAL A 121 -3.20 9.31 -6.29
C VAL A 121 -4.66 9.41 -5.88
N ARG A 122 -5.46 8.37 -6.16
CA ARG A 122 -6.86 8.36 -5.73
C ARG A 122 -6.85 8.60 -4.23
N THR A 123 -7.39 9.76 -3.82
CA THR A 123 -7.39 10.22 -2.43
C THR A 123 -7.86 9.10 -1.50
N PHE A 124 -7.34 9.09 -0.28
CA PHE A 124 -7.66 8.13 0.79
C PHE A 124 -9.16 7.79 0.86
N TYR A 125 -10.06 8.74 0.57
CA TYR A 125 -11.51 8.54 0.53
C TYR A 125 -12.02 7.64 -0.61
N GLN A 126 -11.41 7.70 -1.80
CA GLN A 126 -11.72 6.82 -2.92
C GLN A 126 -11.07 5.43 -2.75
N SER A 127 -9.84 5.37 -2.21
CA SER A 127 -9.26 4.08 -1.80
C SER A 127 -10.11 3.47 -0.69
N MET A 128 -10.44 4.21 0.38
CA MET A 128 -11.33 3.76 1.45
C MET A 128 -12.70 3.32 0.96
N LYS A 129 -13.32 3.98 -0.03
CA LYS A 129 -14.59 3.48 -0.61
C LYS A 129 -14.39 2.15 -1.32
N MET A 130 -13.27 1.96 -2.01
CA MET A 130 -12.92 0.70 -2.67
C MET A 130 -12.53 -0.38 -1.65
N ASP A 131 -11.81 -0.01 -0.58
CA ASP A 131 -11.38 -0.87 0.53
C ASP A 131 -12.57 -1.27 1.40
N LYS A 132 -13.53 -0.36 1.62
CA LYS A 132 -14.83 -0.62 2.27
C LYS A 132 -15.66 -1.58 1.44
N LYS A 133 -15.81 -1.30 0.13
CA LYS A 133 -16.55 -2.18 -0.79
C LYS A 133 -15.88 -3.55 -0.84
N TYR A 134 -14.56 -3.59 -0.84
CA TYR A 134 -13.81 -4.84 -0.81
C TYR A 134 -14.00 -5.62 0.48
N ALA A 135 -13.91 -4.98 1.65
CA ALA A 135 -14.17 -5.62 2.93
C ALA A 135 -15.59 -6.20 3.01
N VAL A 136 -16.59 -5.46 2.50
CA VAL A 136 -17.98 -5.93 2.38
C VAL A 136 -18.09 -7.14 1.44
N ASP A 137 -17.46 -7.08 0.27
CA ASP A 137 -17.49 -8.17 -0.71
C ASP A 137 -16.80 -9.43 -0.17
N LEU A 138 -15.69 -9.28 0.57
CA LEU A 138 -15.01 -10.38 1.26
C LEU A 138 -15.88 -11.00 2.35
N LEU A 139 -16.59 -10.19 3.14
CA LEU A 139 -17.51 -10.69 4.15
C LEU A 139 -18.64 -11.50 3.50
N ASN A 140 -19.27 -10.95 2.47
CA ASN A 140 -20.36 -11.61 1.75
C ASN A 140 -19.90 -12.93 1.11
N ARG A 141 -18.72 -12.93 0.48
CA ARG A 141 -18.11 -14.13 -0.10
C ARG A 141 -17.73 -15.14 0.98
N GLY A 142 -17.11 -14.69 2.07
CA GLY A 142 -16.74 -15.55 3.19
C GLY A 142 -17.96 -16.24 3.80
N GLN A 143 -19.04 -15.49 4.04
CA GLN A 143 -20.32 -16.05 4.52
C GLN A 143 -20.92 -17.06 3.53
N LYS A 144 -20.84 -16.77 2.23
CA LYS A 144 -21.30 -17.69 1.18
C LYS A 144 -20.49 -18.99 1.17
N GLU A 145 -19.16 -18.92 1.30
CA GLU A 145 -18.30 -20.11 1.36
C GLU A 145 -18.52 -20.90 2.66
N LEU A 146 -18.76 -20.23 3.80
CA LEU A 146 -19.19 -20.89 5.04
C LEU A 146 -20.52 -21.63 4.87
N SER A 147 -21.51 -21.01 4.22
CA SER A 147 -22.81 -21.63 3.95
C SER A 147 -22.73 -22.84 3.03
N ARG A 148 -21.66 -22.93 2.22
CA ARG A 148 -21.35 -24.06 1.34
C ARG A 148 -20.49 -25.14 2.01
N GLY A 149 -20.09 -24.95 3.27
CA GLY A 149 -19.27 -25.89 4.03
C GLY A 149 -17.76 -25.69 3.90
N TYR A 150 -17.29 -24.73 3.12
CA TYR A 150 -15.86 -24.42 2.94
C TYR A 150 -15.32 -23.57 4.08
N ARG A 151 -15.20 -24.17 5.27
CA ARG A 151 -14.86 -23.48 6.54
C ARG A 151 -13.55 -22.71 6.49
N THR A 152 -12.46 -23.34 6.06
CA THR A 152 -11.12 -22.71 6.03
C THR A 152 -11.08 -21.48 5.13
N GLN A 153 -11.67 -21.58 3.93
CA GLN A 153 -11.70 -20.50 2.96
C GLN A 153 -12.63 -19.37 3.40
N GLY A 154 -13.80 -19.70 3.94
CA GLY A 154 -14.74 -18.73 4.50
C GLY A 154 -14.15 -17.94 5.66
N HIS A 155 -13.49 -18.61 6.61
CA HIS A 155 -12.83 -17.95 7.74
C HIS A 155 -11.66 -17.07 7.31
N ALA A 156 -10.84 -17.50 6.35
CA ALA A 156 -9.73 -16.71 5.83
C ALA A 156 -10.20 -15.39 5.18
N MET A 157 -11.30 -15.45 4.40
CA MET A 157 -11.89 -14.25 3.78
C MET A 157 -12.46 -13.28 4.82
N ILE A 158 -13.10 -13.79 5.86
CA ILE A 158 -13.63 -12.96 6.96
C ILE A 158 -12.49 -12.31 7.75
N GLN A 159 -11.42 -13.06 8.07
CA GLN A 159 -10.25 -12.50 8.75
C GLN A 159 -9.56 -11.41 7.91
N LEU A 160 -9.48 -11.60 6.59
CA LEU A 160 -8.93 -10.60 5.69
C LEU A 160 -9.81 -9.34 5.64
N ALA A 161 -11.13 -9.50 5.59
CA ALA A 161 -12.06 -8.37 5.65
C ALA A 161 -11.89 -7.56 6.94
N SER A 162 -11.73 -8.23 8.09
CA SER A 162 -11.47 -7.59 9.37
C SER A 162 -10.12 -6.85 9.39
N ARG A 163 -9.07 -7.41 8.77
CA ARG A 163 -7.76 -6.73 8.65
C ARG A 163 -7.83 -5.48 7.78
N VAL A 164 -8.55 -5.54 6.66
CA VAL A 164 -8.79 -4.38 5.78
C VAL A 164 -9.60 -3.31 6.54
N ALA A 165 -10.64 -3.70 7.27
CA ALA A 165 -11.40 -2.76 8.11
C ALA A 165 -10.52 -2.12 9.21
N CYS A 166 -9.59 -2.87 9.81
CA CYS A 166 -8.63 -2.34 10.79
C CYS A 166 -7.60 -1.39 10.16
N SER A 167 -7.05 -1.71 8.99
CA SER A 167 -6.05 -0.89 8.30
C SER A 167 -6.62 0.44 7.80
N MET A 168 -7.94 0.49 7.58
CA MET A 168 -8.66 1.72 7.26
C MET A 168 -8.76 2.74 8.42
N PHE A 169 -8.19 2.50 9.61
CA PHE A 169 -8.29 3.42 10.76
C PHE A 169 -9.76 3.85 11.04
N VAL A 170 -10.68 2.88 11.14
CA VAL A 170 -12.05 3.15 11.65
C VAL A 170 -12.04 3.78 13.05
N TYR A 171 -10.89 3.85 13.72
CA TYR A 171 -10.69 4.54 15.00
C TYR A 171 -10.04 5.94 14.92
N GLY A 172 -9.70 6.46 13.74
CA GLY A 172 -8.91 7.70 13.61
C GLY A 172 -9.65 8.94 13.10
N VAL A 173 -10.87 8.81 12.59
CA VAL A 173 -11.61 9.95 12.01
C VAL A 173 -13.05 9.92 12.53
N ASN A 174 -13.46 11.05 13.09
CA ASN A 174 -14.67 11.33 13.87
C ASN A 174 -15.86 10.35 13.63
N PRO A 175 -16.25 9.51 14.62
CA PRO A 175 -17.33 8.52 14.49
C PRO A 175 -18.74 9.13 14.32
N PHE A 176 -18.86 10.45 14.29
CA PHE A 176 -20.15 11.16 14.18
C PHE A 176 -20.54 11.56 12.76
N ASP A 177 -19.76 11.24 11.72
CA ASP A 177 -20.10 11.62 10.34
C ASP A 177 -20.10 10.41 9.38
N ASP A 178 -21.15 9.60 9.48
CA ASP A 178 -22.03 9.21 8.38
C ASP A 178 -22.82 7.96 8.81
N LYS A 179 -24.16 8.04 8.78
CA LYS A 179 -25.13 6.94 8.99
C LYS A 179 -24.94 5.71 8.06
N LYS A 180 -23.89 5.70 7.23
CA LYS A 180 -23.49 4.62 6.32
C LYS A 180 -22.32 3.78 6.84
N HIS A 181 -21.72 4.12 7.99
CA HIS A 181 -20.59 3.37 8.59
C HIS A 181 -21.00 2.43 9.72
N GLU A 182 -22.12 2.71 10.40
CA GLU A 182 -22.76 1.83 11.40
C GLU A 182 -22.99 0.41 10.87
N ILE A 183 -23.50 0.28 9.64
CA ILE A 183 -23.86 -1.03 9.06
C ILE A 183 -22.65 -1.97 8.91
N LEU A 184 -21.48 -1.44 8.56
CA LEU A 184 -20.27 -2.27 8.42
C LEU A 184 -19.72 -2.66 9.79
N TYR A 185 -19.75 -1.72 10.73
CA TYR A 185 -19.34 -1.95 12.11
C TYR A 185 -20.24 -3.01 12.79
N ASP A 186 -21.55 -2.91 12.59
CA ASP A 186 -22.55 -3.86 13.10
C ASP A 186 -22.50 -5.21 12.38
N ALA A 187 -22.25 -5.23 11.06
CA ALA A 187 -22.09 -6.47 10.31
C ALA A 187 -20.81 -7.22 10.71
N LEU A 188 -19.70 -6.51 10.95
CA LEU A 188 -18.44 -7.08 11.41
C LEU A 188 -18.54 -7.59 12.86
N ASN A 189 -19.08 -6.78 13.78
CA ASN A 189 -19.32 -7.21 15.16
C ASN A 189 -20.32 -8.38 15.24
N GLY A 190 -21.36 -8.36 14.41
CA GLY A 190 -22.34 -9.42 14.30
C GLY A 190 -21.79 -10.72 13.70
N ALA A 191 -20.82 -10.63 12.79
CA ALA A 191 -20.13 -11.80 12.23
C ALA A 191 -19.08 -12.37 13.19
N MET A 192 -18.36 -11.52 13.94
CA MET A 192 -17.39 -11.95 14.95
C MET A 192 -18.05 -12.63 16.15
N LYS A 193 -19.19 -12.12 16.64
CA LYS A 193 -19.92 -12.71 17.77
C LYS A 193 -20.62 -14.03 17.47
N ARG A 194 -20.86 -14.37 16.20
CA ARG A 194 -21.55 -15.62 15.81
C ARG A 194 -20.61 -16.83 15.65
N HIS A 195 -19.30 -16.61 15.75
CA HIS A 195 -18.29 -17.64 15.46
C HIS A 195 -17.15 -17.70 16.48
N ILE A 196 -17.35 -17.13 17.68
CA ILE A 196 -16.67 -17.53 18.92
C ILE A 196 -17.56 -18.55 19.61
#